data_AF-H2C3F5-F1
#
_entry.id   AF-H2C3F5-F1
#
_cell.length_a   1.000
_cell.length_b   1.000
_cell.length_c   1.000
_cell.angle_alpha   90.00
_cell.angle_beta   90.00
_cell.angle_gamma   90.00
#
_symmetry.space_group_name_H-M   'P 1'
#
loop_
_entity.id
_entity.type
_entity.pdbx_description
1 polymer ?
#
loop_
_entity_poly.entity_id
_entity_poly.type
_entity_poly.pdbx_seq_one_letter_code
_entity_poly.pdbx_strand_id
1 'polypeptide(L)'
;MIRTEVITCRGHPNVLAKHRSTLEVTTENFLTLRGDCIICVEADKSASSLSSEVKEVLRSEGYGYLLVSTQNFTELVKGRGSAGLTMTSTVKMIVRKSSFISDATILIKADKSAGDLNRDLVRELRGGVVRVFLVASDLPLSNDEVLRVLIDSFPTLLGRAQPVDE
;
A
#
# COMPACT_ATOMS: atom_id res chain seq x y z
N MET A 1 15.37 5.20 11.91
CA MET A 1 15.51 4.14 10.90
C MET A 1 14.36 4.23 9.90
N ILE A 2 14.69 4.27 8.61
CA ILE A 2 13.72 4.24 7.51
C ILE A 2 13.97 2.98 6.67
N ARG A 3 12.90 2.28 6.32
CA ARG A 3 12.91 1.10 5.44
C ARG A 3 11.80 1.23 4.41
N THR A 4 12.06 0.72 3.21
CA THR A 4 11.15 0.83 2.08
C THR A 4 10.90 -0.52 1.44
N GLU A 5 9.71 -0.69 0.89
CA GLU A 5 9.30 -1.86 0.13
C GLU A 5 8.47 -1.43 -1.06
N VAL A 6 8.54 -2.17 -2.16
CA VAL A 6 7.61 -2.03 -3.28
C VAL A 6 6.86 -3.34 -3.48
N ILE A 7 5.56 -3.21 -3.69
CA ILE A 7 4.64 -4.29 -4.04
C ILE A 7 4.10 -3.98 -5.43
N THR A 8 4.30 -4.90 -6.37
CA THR A 8 3.73 -4.82 -7.70
C THR A 8 2.48 -5.69 -7.76
N CYS A 9 1.37 -5.10 -8.18
CA CYS A 9 0.09 -5.77 -8.32
C CYS A 9 -0.62 -5.29 -9.60
N ARG A 10 -1.81 -5.81 -9.84
CA ARG A 10 -2.61 -5.50 -11.01
C ARG A 10 -3.98 -4.96 -10.61
N GLY A 11 -4.46 -3.97 -11.35
CA GLY A 11 -5.85 -3.53 -11.24
C GLY A 11 -6.83 -4.61 -11.70
N HIS A 12 -8.09 -4.51 -11.29
CA HIS A 12 -9.11 -5.49 -11.65
C HIS A 12 -10.47 -4.83 -11.94
N PRO A 13 -11.24 -5.26 -12.97
CA PRO A 13 -12.49 -4.60 -13.38
C PRO A 13 -13.53 -4.41 -12.27
N ASN A 14 -13.48 -5.28 -11.24
CA ASN A 14 -14.37 -5.28 -10.06
C ASN A 14 -13.85 -4.46 -8.87
N VAL A 15 -12.74 -3.72 -9.00
CA VAL A 15 -12.30 -2.79 -7.93
C VAL A 15 -13.36 -1.72 -7.74
N LEU A 16 -13.98 -1.72 -6.55
CA LEU A 16 -14.96 -0.71 -6.14
C LEU A 16 -14.35 0.35 -5.23
N ALA A 17 -13.43 -0.09 -4.34
CA ALA A 17 -12.80 0.70 -3.29
C ALA A 17 -13.83 1.58 -2.55
N LYS A 18 -14.75 0.94 -1.82
CA LYS A 18 -15.84 1.58 -1.08
C LYS A 18 -15.81 1.28 0.42
N HIS A 19 -14.99 0.32 0.85
CA HIS A 19 -14.95 -0.06 2.24
C HIS A 19 -14.49 1.10 3.14
N ARG A 20 -15.25 1.38 4.20
CA ARG A 20 -15.12 2.60 5.02
C ARG A 20 -14.01 2.56 6.07
N SER A 21 -13.42 1.39 6.30
CA SER A 21 -12.46 1.21 7.40
C SER A 21 -11.21 0.43 7.02
N THR A 22 -11.15 -0.13 5.82
CA THR A 22 -9.99 -0.92 5.36
C THR A 22 -9.64 -0.67 3.90
N LEU A 23 -8.39 -0.95 3.57
CA LEU A 23 -7.84 -1.05 2.23
C LEU A 23 -7.03 -2.36 2.18
N GLU A 24 -7.21 -3.15 1.11
CA GLU A 24 -6.62 -4.47 0.96
C GLU A 24 -5.89 -4.64 -0.38
N VAL A 25 -4.74 -5.31 -0.32
CA VAL A 25 -3.97 -5.81 -1.48
C VAL A 25 -3.87 -7.32 -1.34
N THR A 26 -4.14 -8.07 -2.41
CA THR A 26 -4.16 -9.55 -2.38
C THR A 26 -3.27 -10.15 -3.46
N THR A 27 -2.67 -11.30 -3.16
CA THR A 27 -1.93 -12.14 -4.11
C THR A 27 -2.87 -13.01 -4.95
N GLU A 28 -4.15 -13.11 -4.57
CA GLU A 28 -5.16 -13.82 -5.36
C GLU A 28 -5.36 -13.15 -6.72
N ASN A 29 -5.74 -13.93 -7.73
CA ASN A 29 -5.94 -13.45 -9.10
C ASN A 29 -7.40 -13.10 -9.42
N PHE A 30 -8.30 -13.16 -8.44
CA PHE A 30 -9.71 -12.90 -8.63
C PHE A 30 -10.23 -11.89 -7.61
N LEU A 31 -11.25 -11.12 -8.02
CA LEU A 31 -11.95 -10.19 -7.15
C LEU A 31 -13.44 -10.19 -7.47
N THR A 32 -14.27 -10.47 -6.46
CA THR A 32 -15.73 -10.35 -6.56
C THR A 32 -16.20 -8.93 -6.21
N LEU A 33 -17.42 -8.56 -6.61
CA LEU A 33 -18.02 -7.26 -6.25
C LEU A 33 -18.25 -7.09 -4.74
N ARG A 34 -18.18 -8.17 -3.94
CA ARG A 34 -18.26 -8.10 -2.48
C ARG A 34 -16.95 -7.65 -1.84
N GLY A 35 -15.81 -7.80 -2.53
CA GLY A 35 -14.49 -7.41 -2.04
C GLY A 35 -14.24 -5.90 -2.17
N ASP A 36 -15.09 -5.07 -1.59
CA ASP A 36 -15.06 -3.62 -1.80
C ASP A 36 -13.92 -2.88 -1.06
N CYS A 37 -13.12 -3.60 -0.27
CA CYS A 37 -11.86 -3.11 0.32
C CYS A 37 -10.63 -3.32 -0.58
N ILE A 38 -10.71 -4.23 -1.56
CA ILE A 38 -9.55 -4.63 -2.37
C ILE A 38 -9.28 -3.58 -3.44
N ILE A 39 -8.03 -3.12 -3.52
CA ILE A 39 -7.58 -2.10 -4.49
C ILE A 39 -6.74 -2.65 -5.64
N CYS A 40 -6.09 -3.80 -5.44
CA CYS A 40 -5.39 -4.53 -6.49
C CYS A 40 -5.24 -6.02 -6.13
N VAL A 41 -5.05 -6.82 -7.17
CA VAL A 41 -4.94 -8.30 -7.15
C VAL A 41 -3.59 -8.72 -7.73
N GLU A 42 -3.28 -10.02 -7.73
CA GLU A 42 -2.03 -10.57 -8.28
C GLU A 42 -0.78 -9.87 -7.71
N ALA A 43 -0.82 -9.49 -6.43
CA ALA A 43 0.33 -8.89 -5.76
C ALA A 43 1.50 -9.88 -5.68
N ASP A 44 2.70 -9.39 -5.96
CA ASP A 44 3.95 -10.13 -5.79
C ASP A 44 4.32 -10.38 -4.31
N LYS A 45 3.66 -9.66 -3.39
CA LYS A 45 3.86 -9.79 -1.94
C LYS A 45 2.55 -9.87 -1.16
N SER A 46 2.62 -10.60 -0.05
CA SER A 46 1.62 -10.65 1.02
C SER A 46 2.24 -10.14 2.31
N ALA A 47 1.45 -10.07 3.40
CA ALA A 47 1.97 -9.60 4.68
C ALA A 47 3.16 -10.44 5.16
N SER A 48 3.13 -11.76 4.93
CA SER A 48 4.21 -12.67 5.30
C SER A 48 5.47 -12.52 4.46
N SER A 49 5.41 -11.96 3.24
CA SER A 49 6.58 -11.81 2.37
C SER A 49 7.19 -10.41 2.37
N LEU A 50 6.65 -9.45 3.14
CA LEU A 50 7.34 -8.20 3.43
C LEU A 50 8.71 -8.47 4.07
N SER A 51 9.71 -7.65 3.75
CA SER A 51 11.05 -7.74 4.33
C SER A 51 11.04 -7.69 5.86
N SER A 52 11.99 -8.39 6.48
CA SER A 52 12.16 -8.43 7.94
C SER A 52 12.35 -7.04 8.53
N GLU A 53 13.07 -6.17 7.83
CA GLU A 53 13.44 -4.83 8.26
C GLU A 53 12.23 -3.89 8.28
N VAL A 54 11.35 -3.98 7.28
CA VAL A 54 10.07 -3.23 7.30
C VAL A 54 9.18 -3.73 8.41
N LYS A 55 9.06 -5.06 8.58
CA LYS A 55 8.27 -5.66 9.65
C LYS A 55 8.76 -5.24 11.03
N GLU A 56 10.07 -5.18 11.23
CA GLU A 56 10.68 -4.76 12.49
C GLU A 56 10.28 -3.33 12.84
N VAL A 57 10.45 -2.38 11.92
CA VAL A 57 10.05 -0.98 12.14
C VAL A 57 8.56 -0.86 12.49
N LEU A 58 7.69 -1.57 11.75
CA LEU A 58 6.24 -1.53 12.01
C LEU A 58 5.85 -2.23 13.33
N ARG A 59 6.56 -3.29 13.75
CA ARG A 59 6.33 -3.93 15.05
C ARG A 59 6.85 -3.10 16.22
N SER A 60 7.89 -2.30 16.02
CA SER A 60 8.38 -1.32 17.00
C SER A 60 7.49 -0.06 17.09
N GLU A 61 6.20 -0.20 16.82
CA GLU A 61 5.23 0.90 16.79
C GLU A 61 5.67 2.05 15.89
N GLY A 62 6.31 1.76 14.75
CA GLY A 62 6.71 2.75 13.77
C GLY A 62 5.53 3.36 13.00
N TYR A 63 5.83 4.29 12.11
CA TYR A 63 4.92 4.92 11.17
C TYR A 63 5.02 4.22 9.82
N GLY A 64 3.88 4.05 9.15
CA GLY A 64 3.82 3.48 7.81
C GLY A 64 3.12 4.41 6.84
N TYR A 65 3.67 4.47 5.63
CA TYR A 65 3.22 5.33 4.55
C TYR A 65 3.06 4.49 3.29
N LEU A 66 1.83 4.33 2.82
CA LEU A 66 1.49 3.59 1.61
C LEU A 66 1.23 4.59 0.48
N LEU A 67 2.10 4.65 -0.53
CA LEU A 67 1.84 5.37 -1.76
C LEU A 67 1.28 4.38 -2.80
N VAL A 68 -0.01 4.50 -3.09
CA VAL A 68 -0.67 3.75 -4.18
C VAL A 68 -0.44 4.51 -5.47
N SER A 69 0.16 3.87 -6.46
CA SER A 69 0.58 4.48 -7.72
C SER A 69 0.07 3.70 -8.92
N THR A 70 -0.56 4.41 -9.85
CA THR A 70 -0.96 3.94 -11.19
C THR A 70 -0.21 4.75 -12.25
N GLN A 71 -0.63 4.66 -13.52
CA GLN A 71 0.02 5.42 -14.59
C GLN A 71 -0.10 6.93 -14.38
N ASN A 72 -1.28 7.42 -13.98
CA ASN A 72 -1.54 8.87 -13.91
C ASN A 72 -1.83 9.38 -12.50
N PHE A 73 -2.10 8.50 -11.53
CA PHE A 73 -2.46 8.89 -10.17
C PHE A 73 -1.54 8.28 -9.12
N THR A 74 -1.26 9.07 -8.10
CA THR A 74 -0.60 8.62 -6.88
C THR A 74 -1.36 9.14 -5.69
N GLU A 75 -1.56 8.30 -4.68
CA GLU A 75 -2.20 8.72 -3.45
C GLU A 75 -1.53 8.11 -2.22
N LEU A 76 -1.27 8.98 -1.24
CA LEU A 76 -0.65 8.62 0.03
C LEU A 76 -1.70 8.27 1.08
N VAL A 77 -1.49 7.13 1.75
CA VAL A 77 -2.21 6.65 2.93
C VAL A 77 -1.20 6.53 4.07
N LYS A 78 -1.54 7.02 5.26
CA LYS A 78 -0.66 7.02 6.43
C LYS A 78 -1.27 6.20 7.54
N GLY A 79 -0.47 5.45 8.26
CA GLY A 79 -0.91 4.66 9.39
C GLY A 79 0.20 4.41 10.40
N ARG A 80 -0.13 3.61 11.40
CA ARG A 80 0.76 3.24 12.50
C ARG A 80 0.99 1.74 12.50
N GLY A 81 2.21 1.37 12.83
CA GLY A 81 2.58 0.06 13.29
C GLY A 81 2.03 -0.26 14.69
N SER A 82 2.29 -1.46 15.17
CA SER A 82 1.95 -1.92 16.51
C SER A 82 2.77 -3.16 16.86
N ALA A 83 3.15 -3.30 18.14
CA ALA A 83 3.79 -4.51 18.64
C ALA A 83 2.94 -5.78 18.45
N GLY A 84 1.62 -5.64 18.28
CA GLY A 84 0.72 -6.76 18.01
C GLY A 84 0.70 -7.25 16.55
N LEU A 85 1.36 -6.55 15.60
CA LEU A 85 1.32 -6.93 14.19
C LEU A 85 2.04 -8.25 13.93
N THR A 86 1.27 -9.29 13.60
CA THR A 86 1.83 -10.62 13.29
C THR A 86 2.34 -10.70 11.84
N MET A 87 1.64 -10.11 10.87
CA MET A 87 2.02 -10.09 9.45
C MET A 87 2.38 -11.49 8.92
N THR A 88 1.51 -12.47 9.20
CA THR A 88 1.70 -13.89 8.84
C THR A 88 0.82 -14.34 7.69
N SER A 89 -0.11 -13.50 7.21
CA SER A 89 -0.94 -13.86 6.07
C SER A 89 -0.10 -14.04 4.80
N THR A 90 -0.25 -15.21 4.17
CA THR A 90 0.40 -15.53 2.90
C THR A 90 -0.36 -15.02 1.67
N VAL A 91 -1.56 -14.47 1.88
CA VAL A 91 -2.50 -14.12 0.79
C VAL A 91 -2.68 -12.62 0.62
N LYS A 92 -2.62 -11.84 1.70
CA LYS A 92 -3.03 -10.42 1.63
C LYS A 92 -2.38 -9.51 2.66
N MET A 93 -2.53 -8.21 2.41
CA MET A 93 -2.13 -7.11 3.28
C MET A 93 -3.32 -6.18 3.47
N ILE A 94 -3.56 -5.77 4.72
CA ILE A 94 -4.68 -4.91 5.09
C ILE A 94 -4.15 -3.69 5.86
N VAL A 95 -4.56 -2.51 5.40
CA VAL A 95 -4.45 -1.24 6.12
C VAL A 95 -5.81 -0.92 6.74
N ARG A 96 -5.83 -0.52 8.01
CA ARG A 96 -7.07 -0.32 8.78
C ARG A 96 -7.12 1.07 9.42
N LYS A 97 -8.30 1.69 9.40
CA LYS A 97 -8.57 2.91 10.19
C LYS A 97 -8.72 2.61 11.68
N SER A 98 -9.19 1.43 12.04
CA SER A 98 -9.30 0.99 13.44
C SER A 98 -7.96 0.49 13.99
N SER A 99 -7.93 0.13 15.28
CA SER A 99 -6.81 -0.54 15.94
C SER A 99 -6.93 -2.08 15.96
N PHE A 100 -7.92 -2.66 15.26
CA PHE A 100 -8.07 -4.11 15.19
C PHE A 100 -6.90 -4.71 14.40
N ILE A 101 -6.39 -5.86 14.86
CA ILE A 101 -5.26 -6.56 14.24
C ILE A 101 -5.71 -7.97 13.85
N SER A 102 -5.39 -8.34 12.61
CA SER A 102 -5.43 -9.71 12.09
C SER A 102 -4.07 -10.09 11.51
N ASP A 103 -3.91 -11.35 11.14
CA ASP A 103 -2.74 -11.93 10.45
C ASP A 103 -2.26 -11.14 9.21
N ALA A 104 -3.18 -10.53 8.47
CA ALA A 104 -2.91 -9.73 7.29
C ALA A 104 -2.71 -8.23 7.57
N THR A 105 -2.88 -7.77 8.81
CA THR A 105 -2.81 -6.33 9.12
C THR A 105 -1.36 -5.85 9.06
N ILE A 106 -1.10 -4.82 8.26
CA ILE A 106 0.22 -4.19 8.15
C ILE A 106 0.25 -2.79 8.77
N LEU A 107 -0.89 -2.10 8.80
CA LEU A 107 -1.04 -0.78 9.41
C LEU A 107 -2.42 -0.64 10.06
N ILE A 108 -2.44 0.06 11.19
CA ILE A 108 -3.64 0.45 11.93
C ILE A 108 -3.72 1.98 12.06
N LYS A 109 -4.86 2.50 12.55
CA LYS A 109 -5.08 3.95 12.74
C LYS A 109 -4.78 4.77 11.47
N ALA A 110 -5.12 4.21 10.32
CA ALA A 110 -4.88 4.85 9.05
C ALA A 110 -5.78 6.09 8.83
N ASP A 111 -5.25 7.10 8.16
CA ASP A 111 -6.01 8.30 7.79
C ASP A 111 -7.08 8.01 6.72
N LYS A 112 -6.79 7.06 5.82
CA LYS A 112 -7.65 6.66 4.72
C LYS A 112 -7.95 5.16 4.71
N SER A 113 -9.14 4.80 4.26
CA SER A 113 -9.51 3.46 3.80
C SER A 113 -9.72 3.44 2.27
N ALA A 114 -10.12 2.29 1.71
CA ALA A 114 -10.44 2.17 0.30
C ALA A 114 -11.51 3.19 -0.15
N GLY A 115 -12.54 3.41 0.68
CA GLY A 115 -13.61 4.39 0.42
C GLY A 115 -13.17 5.86 0.44
N ASP A 116 -12.01 6.17 1.02
CA ASP A 116 -11.45 7.53 1.09
C ASP A 116 -10.55 7.86 -0.11
N LEU A 117 -10.21 6.87 -0.95
CA LEU A 117 -9.35 7.08 -2.12
C LEU A 117 -10.03 7.95 -3.19
N ASN A 118 -9.22 8.74 -3.89
CA ASN A 118 -9.62 9.57 -5.01
C ASN A 118 -10.34 8.72 -6.07
N ARG A 119 -11.49 9.19 -6.55
CA ARG A 119 -12.32 8.42 -7.49
C ARG A 119 -11.70 8.24 -8.86
N ASP A 120 -10.84 9.15 -9.30
CA ASP A 120 -10.07 9.02 -10.54
C ASP A 120 -9.02 7.92 -10.42
N LEU A 121 -8.29 7.88 -9.29
CA LEU A 121 -7.40 6.76 -8.96
C LEU A 121 -8.15 5.42 -8.95
N VAL A 122 -9.31 5.36 -8.29
CA VAL A 122 -10.12 4.13 -8.24
C VAL A 122 -10.58 3.67 -9.63
N ARG A 123 -10.84 4.60 -10.57
CA ARG A 123 -11.15 4.22 -11.96
C ARG A 123 -9.94 3.58 -12.64
N GLU A 124 -8.72 4.07 -12.40
CA GLU A 124 -7.50 3.46 -12.94
C GLU A 124 -7.20 2.10 -12.31
N LEU A 125 -7.44 1.91 -11.02
CA LEU A 125 -7.29 0.63 -10.33
C LEU A 125 -8.18 -0.49 -10.90
N ARG A 126 -9.10 -0.18 -11.83
CA ARG A 126 -9.90 -1.20 -12.53
C ARG A 126 -9.11 -1.97 -13.61
N GLY A 127 -7.87 -1.58 -13.87
CA GLY A 127 -6.97 -2.28 -14.79
C GLY A 127 -5.51 -1.83 -14.66
N GLY A 128 -4.65 -2.33 -15.55
CA GLY A 128 -3.24 -1.92 -15.61
C GLY A 128 -2.38 -2.39 -14.43
N VAL A 129 -1.14 -1.89 -14.42
CA VAL A 129 -0.16 -2.16 -13.36
C VAL A 129 -0.38 -1.17 -12.22
N VAL A 130 -0.38 -1.68 -11.00
CA VAL A 130 -0.47 -0.90 -9.76
C VAL A 130 0.80 -1.15 -8.97
N ARG A 131 1.42 -0.08 -8.48
CA ARG A 131 2.56 -0.16 -7.57
C ARG A 131 2.17 0.42 -6.24
N VAL A 132 2.40 -0.33 -5.18
CA VAL A 132 2.19 0.11 -3.81
C VAL A 132 3.56 0.22 -3.16
N PHE A 133 4.00 1.44 -2.89
CA PHE A 133 5.24 1.70 -2.18
C PHE A 133 4.92 1.84 -0.68
N LEU A 134 5.65 1.11 0.15
CA LEU A 134 5.55 1.18 1.60
C LEU A 134 6.84 1.79 2.15
N VAL A 135 6.72 2.90 2.86
CA VAL A 135 7.79 3.45 3.70
C VAL A 135 7.43 3.18 5.16
N ALA A 136 8.35 2.56 5.89
CA ALA A 136 8.28 2.41 7.34
C ALA A 136 9.35 3.27 8.01
N SER A 137 8.98 4.02 9.03
CA SER A 137 9.90 4.87 9.80
C SER A 137 9.64 4.78 11.29
N ASP A 138 10.68 4.85 12.11
CA ASP A 138 10.56 5.01 13.57
C ASP A 138 10.07 6.40 13.99
N LEU A 139 10.29 7.41 13.15
CA LEU A 139 9.87 8.80 13.38
C LEU A 139 8.77 9.22 12.40
N PRO A 140 7.90 10.16 12.78
CA PRO A 140 6.90 10.68 11.86
C PRO A 140 7.59 11.50 10.76
N LEU A 141 7.30 11.16 9.51
CA LEU A 141 7.69 11.89 8.32
C LEU A 141 6.53 12.75 7.79
N SER A 142 6.89 13.95 7.32
CA SER A 142 6.05 14.80 6.46
C SER A 142 5.88 14.18 5.07
N ASN A 143 4.95 14.73 4.28
CA ASN A 143 4.73 14.24 2.91
C ASN A 143 5.99 14.39 2.04
N ASP A 144 6.68 15.53 2.15
CA ASP A 144 7.86 15.81 1.33
C ASP A 144 9.02 14.88 1.68
N GLU A 145 9.19 14.54 2.97
CA GLU A 145 10.18 13.54 3.41
C GLU A 145 9.86 12.15 2.87
N VAL A 146 8.58 11.73 2.90
CA VAL A 146 8.17 10.44 2.32
C VAL A 146 8.46 10.40 0.83
N LEU A 147 8.12 11.46 0.09
CA LEU A 147 8.38 11.54 -1.35
C LEU A 147 9.87 11.50 -1.66
N ARG A 148 10.70 12.22 -0.88
CA ARG A 148 12.15 12.19 -1.03
C ARG A 148 12.73 10.79 -0.82
N VAL A 149 12.32 10.12 0.27
CA VAL A 149 12.71 8.72 0.54
C VAL A 149 12.34 7.81 -0.62
N LEU A 150 11.13 7.96 -1.17
CA LEU A 150 10.66 7.15 -2.28
C LEU A 150 11.44 7.41 -3.57
N ILE A 151 11.76 8.67 -3.89
CA ILE A 151 12.58 9.04 -5.05
C ILE A 151 13.99 8.44 -4.93
N ASP A 152 14.61 8.57 -3.75
CA ASP A 152 15.96 8.06 -3.49
C ASP A 152 16.00 6.52 -3.53
N SER A 153 14.94 5.86 -3.06
CA SER A 153 14.88 4.39 -2.99
C SER A 153 14.43 3.72 -4.30
N PHE A 154 13.64 4.42 -5.11
CA PHE A 154 13.04 3.87 -6.34
C PHE A 154 13.14 4.84 -7.54
N PRO A 155 14.36 5.28 -7.92
CA PRO A 155 14.55 6.34 -8.90
C PRO A 155 13.92 6.02 -10.28
N THR A 156 13.95 4.74 -10.67
CA THR A 156 13.43 4.27 -11.98
C THR A 156 11.94 3.96 -11.98
N LEU A 157 11.32 3.77 -10.82
CA LEU A 157 9.89 3.43 -10.72
C LEU A 157 8.99 4.66 -10.51
N LEU A 158 9.57 5.76 -10.06
CA LEU A 158 8.88 7.06 -9.89
C LEU A 158 9.29 8.09 -10.95
N GLY A 159 10.41 7.86 -11.63
CA GLY A 159 10.74 8.59 -12.85
C GLY A 159 9.66 8.31 -13.89
N ARG A 160 8.90 9.36 -14.26
CA ARG A 160 8.15 9.37 -15.51
C ARG A 160 9.09 8.87 -16.61
N ALA A 161 8.59 8.04 -17.52
CA ALA A 161 9.25 7.73 -18.77
C ALA A 161 9.96 8.99 -19.27
N GLN A 162 11.28 8.92 -19.45
CA GLN A 162 11.96 9.98 -20.18
C GLN A 162 11.23 10.14 -21.52
N PRO A 163 11.08 11.37 -22.04
CA PRO A 163 10.62 11.55 -23.40
C PRO A 163 11.51 10.68 -24.30
N VAL A 164 10.89 10.00 -25.24
CA VAL A 164 11.61 9.40 -26.37
C VAL A 164 12.25 10.58 -27.08
N ASP A 165 13.58 10.70 -26.98
CA ASP A 165 14.34 11.64 -27.80
C ASP A 165 14.24 11.17 -29.26
N GLU A 166 13.96 12.13 -30.14
CA GLU A 166 13.82 12.01 -31.60
C GLU A 166 15.06 11.46 -32.31
#